data_AF-A0AAD5SDU5-F1
#
_entry.id   AF-A0AAD5SDU5-F1
#
_cell.length_a   1.000
_cell.length_b   1.000
_cell.length_c   1.000
_cell.angle_alpha   90.00
_cell.angle_beta   90.00
_cell.angle_gamma   90.00
#
_symmetry.space_group_name_H-M   'P 1'
#
loop_
_entity.id
_entity.type
_entity.pdbx_description
1 polymer ?
#
loop_
_entity_poly.entity_id
_entity_poly.type
_entity_poly.pdbx_seq_one_letter_code
_entity_poly.pdbx_strand_id
1 'polypeptide(L)'
;GKQRGKGKEVADQMEVEGEESGESNALLRMLVEVVAFGQQIQSDFGDVHSGKIRDALTEIYALLAYPDPYASPMANLLDPAGRDVVADVLNSAILEHQGQSRHSALERIYQQSAVLGRSLANVGSGAAGFVNLEREWAA
;
A
#
# COMPACT_ATOMS: atom_id res chain seq x y z
N GLY A 1 13.32 74.64 35.32
CA GLY A 1 12.29 73.97 34.49
C GLY A 1 12.94 73.50 33.21
N LYS A 2 12.50 72.48 32.48
CA LYS A 2 11.41 71.51 32.59
C LYS A 2 11.72 70.48 31.49
N GLN A 3 11.46 69.20 31.77
CA GLN A 3 11.68 68.06 30.89
C GLN A 3 11.06 68.21 29.49
N ARG A 4 11.59 67.45 28.52
CA ARG A 4 10.89 66.65 27.50
C ARG A 4 11.98 65.97 26.66
N GLY A 5 12.20 64.66 26.71
CA GLY A 5 11.24 63.57 26.69
C GLY A 5 11.50 62.83 25.38
N LYS A 6 12.47 61.89 25.41
CA LYS A 6 12.84 61.06 24.27
C LYS A 6 11.59 60.34 23.75
N GLY A 7 11.25 60.55 22.49
CA GLY A 7 10.26 59.74 21.79
C GLY A 7 10.76 58.30 21.73
N LYS A 8 10.07 57.42 22.44
CA LYS A 8 10.26 55.98 22.35
C LYS A 8 9.32 55.52 21.24
N GLU A 9 9.87 55.25 20.07
CA GLU A 9 9.14 54.51 19.03
C GLU A 9 8.81 53.15 19.62
N VAL A 10 7.52 52.91 19.85
CA VAL A 10 7.01 51.58 20.17
C VAL A 10 6.83 50.90 18.83
N ALA A 11 7.84 50.11 18.45
CA ALA A 11 7.69 49.12 17.39
C ALA A 11 6.73 48.06 17.91
N ASP A 12 5.45 48.20 17.55
CA ASP A 12 4.46 47.15 17.66
C ASP A 12 4.80 46.10 16.59
N GLN A 13 5.67 45.15 16.96
CA GLN A 13 5.96 44.00 16.13
C GLN A 13 4.83 43.01 16.36
N MET A 14 3.90 42.94 15.40
CA MET A 14 2.99 41.81 15.27
C MET A 14 3.83 40.56 14.99
N GLU A 15 4.02 39.74 16.02
CA GLU A 15 4.54 38.39 15.92
C GLU A 15 3.42 37.53 15.31
N VAL A 16 3.39 37.46 13.98
CA VAL A 16 2.48 36.56 13.25
C VAL A 16 3.04 35.15 13.36
N GLU A 17 2.24 34.29 13.96
CA GLU A 17 2.53 32.92 14.36
C GLU A 17 3.16 32.08 13.23
N GLY A 18 4.33 31.50 13.52
CA GLY A 18 5.15 30.73 12.59
C GLY A 18 4.80 29.24 12.49
N GLU A 19 3.51 28.88 12.50
CA GLU A 19 3.09 27.47 12.49
C GLU A 19 2.97 26.87 11.07
N GLU A 20 2.46 27.61 10.07
CA GLU A 20 2.33 27.13 8.67
C GLU A 20 3.68 26.82 7.98
N SER A 21 4.75 27.51 8.42
CA SER A 21 6.10 27.32 7.90
C SER A 21 6.68 25.94 8.26
N GLY A 22 6.34 25.41 9.44
CA GLY A 22 6.90 24.15 9.94
C GLY A 22 6.41 22.93 9.15
N GLU A 23 5.10 22.86 8.90
CA GLU A 23 4.47 21.75 8.17
C GLU A 23 4.89 21.72 6.70
N SER A 24 4.96 22.89 6.06
CA SER A 24 5.42 23.03 4.68
C SER A 24 6.86 22.53 4.51
N ASN A 25 7.74 22.85 5.46
CA ASN A 25 9.12 22.36 5.46
C ASN A 25 9.22 20.85 5.69
N ALA A 26 8.34 20.26 6.51
CA ALA A 26 8.30 18.82 6.75
C ALA A 26 7.81 18.05 5.50
N LEU A 27 6.77 18.56 4.83
CA LEU A 27 6.26 17.99 3.57
C LEU A 27 7.32 18.02 2.47
N LEU A 28 8.05 19.13 2.32
CA LEU A 28 9.14 19.23 1.35
C LEU A 28 10.25 18.21 1.62
N ARG A 29 10.60 17.97 2.89
CA ARG A 29 11.60 16.93 3.25
C ARG A 29 11.12 15.53 2.87
N MET A 30 9.88 15.19 3.22
CA MET A 30 9.28 13.91 2.84
C MET A 30 9.24 13.72 1.32
N LEU A 31 8.90 14.76 0.57
CA LEU A 31 8.88 14.68 -0.90
C LEU A 31 10.28 14.43 -1.48
N VAL A 32 11.31 15.08 -0.93
CA VAL A 32 12.71 14.83 -1.33
C VAL A 32 13.11 13.39 -1.05
N GLU A 33 12.73 12.84 0.11
CA GLU A 33 12.99 11.43 0.45
C GLU A 33 12.27 10.46 -0.50
N VAL A 34 11.00 10.73 -0.81
CA VAL A 34 10.22 9.92 -1.76
C VAL A 34 10.85 9.93 -3.15
N VAL A 35 11.30 11.09 -3.63
CA VAL A 35 11.97 11.21 -4.93
C VAL A 35 13.31 10.46 -4.92
N ALA A 36 14.11 10.60 -3.87
CA ALA A 36 15.38 9.89 -3.73
C ALA A 36 15.20 8.37 -3.72
N PHE A 37 14.20 7.89 -2.98
CA PHE A 37 13.82 6.47 -2.96
C PHE A 37 13.37 6.00 -4.35
N GLY A 38 12.55 6.80 -5.04
CA GLY A 38 12.13 6.53 -6.41
C GLY A 38 13.32 6.40 -7.37
N GLN A 39 14.31 7.29 -7.29
CA GLN A 39 15.52 7.22 -8.11
C GLN A 39 16.35 5.96 -7.85
N GLN A 40 16.45 5.54 -6.59
CA GLN A 40 17.14 4.30 -6.23
C GLN A 40 16.44 3.08 -6.86
N ILE A 41 15.11 2.99 -6.75
CA ILE A 41 14.33 1.91 -7.39
C ILE A 41 14.51 1.94 -8.91
N GLN A 42 14.48 3.12 -9.54
CA GLN A 42 14.71 3.23 -10.98
C GLN A 42 16.11 2.73 -11.38
N SER A 43 17.13 2.97 -10.57
CA SER A 43 18.48 2.44 -10.80
C SER A 43 18.52 0.91 -10.69
N ASP A 44 17.87 0.35 -9.67
CA ASP A 44 17.90 -1.09 -9.40
C ASP A 44 17.08 -1.88 -10.44
N PHE A 45 15.95 -1.29 -10.89
CA PHE A 45 14.95 -2.01 -11.68
C PHE A 45 14.73 -1.48 -13.11
N GLY A 46 15.16 -0.27 -13.43
CA GLY A 46 14.72 0.46 -14.63
C GLY A 46 15.17 -0.10 -15.98
N ASP A 47 16.39 -0.63 -16.09
CA ASP A 47 16.94 -1.09 -17.37
C ASP A 47 17.06 -2.62 -17.50
N VAL A 48 17.06 -3.35 -16.39
CA VAL A 48 17.33 -4.79 -16.36
C VAL A 48 16.03 -5.63 -16.46
N HIS A 49 14.86 -5.02 -16.27
CA HIS A 49 13.61 -5.75 -16.04
C HIS A 49 12.61 -5.66 -17.20
N SER A 50 11.68 -6.62 -17.23
CA SER A 50 10.63 -6.75 -18.25
C SER A 50 9.81 -5.45 -18.44
N GLY A 51 9.24 -5.23 -19.62
CA GLY A 51 8.41 -4.05 -19.92
C GLY A 51 7.35 -3.75 -18.86
N LYS A 52 6.76 -4.79 -18.25
CA LYS A 52 5.78 -4.67 -17.16
C LYS A 52 6.30 -3.92 -15.93
N ILE A 53 7.58 -4.08 -15.58
CA ILE A 53 8.18 -3.39 -14.43
C ILE A 53 8.41 -1.91 -14.77
N ARG A 54 8.80 -1.60 -16.01
CA ARG A 54 8.92 -0.21 -16.47
C ARG A 54 7.56 0.48 -16.48
N ASP A 55 6.51 -0.21 -16.93
CA ASP A 55 5.15 0.31 -16.92
C ASP A 55 4.68 0.58 -15.48
N ALA A 56 4.86 -0.38 -14.57
CA ALA A 56 4.51 -0.22 -13.16
C ALA A 56 5.25 0.96 -12.49
N LEU A 57 6.56 1.13 -12.76
CA LEU A 57 7.32 2.28 -12.25
C LEU A 57 6.77 3.60 -12.80
N THR A 58 6.39 3.62 -14.07
CA THR A 58 5.79 4.80 -14.70
C THR A 58 4.45 5.17 -14.04
N GLU A 59 3.60 4.18 -13.75
CA GLU A 59 2.33 4.38 -13.05
C GLU A 59 2.55 4.91 -11.61
N ILE A 60 3.54 4.38 -10.89
CA ILE A 60 3.90 4.86 -9.55
C ILE A 60 4.39 6.31 -9.60
N TYR A 61 5.27 6.65 -10.53
CA TYR A 61 5.78 8.03 -10.64
C TYR A 61 4.72 9.02 -11.11
N ALA A 62 3.70 8.57 -11.85
CA ALA A 62 2.56 9.41 -12.20
C ALA A 62 1.82 9.94 -10.97
N LEU A 63 1.90 9.28 -9.81
CA LEU A 63 1.33 9.77 -8.54
C LEU A 63 1.96 11.10 -8.10
N LEU A 64 3.26 11.30 -8.33
CA LEU A 64 3.97 12.53 -7.95
C LEU A 64 3.60 13.74 -8.81
N ALA A 65 2.95 13.53 -9.97
CA ALA A 65 2.53 14.61 -10.84
C ALA A 65 1.30 15.37 -10.31
N TYR A 66 0.64 14.83 -9.28
CA TYR A 66 -0.58 15.39 -8.70
C TYR A 66 -0.30 15.95 -7.30
N PRO A 67 -0.83 17.13 -6.95
CA PRO A 67 -0.73 17.67 -5.58
C PRO A 67 -1.39 16.77 -4.54
N ASP A 68 -2.50 16.12 -4.92
CA ASP A 68 -3.15 15.06 -4.16
C ASP A 68 -2.99 13.72 -4.91
N PRO A 69 -2.25 12.75 -4.37
CA PRO A 69 -2.01 11.47 -5.04
C PRO A 69 -3.29 10.61 -5.16
N TYR A 70 -4.33 10.85 -4.34
CA TYR A 70 -5.63 10.18 -4.48
C TYR A 70 -6.48 10.72 -5.63
N ALA A 71 -6.16 11.91 -6.13
CA ALA A 71 -6.77 12.47 -7.33
C ALA A 71 -6.13 11.94 -8.63
N SER A 72 -5.01 11.22 -8.53
CA SER A 72 -4.34 10.63 -9.68
C SER A 72 -5.20 9.54 -10.32
N PRO A 73 -5.16 9.37 -11.66
CA PRO A 73 -5.72 8.19 -12.33
C PRO A 73 -5.19 6.86 -11.76
N MET A 74 -4.00 6.87 -11.15
CA MET A 74 -3.35 5.70 -10.55
C MET A 74 -3.60 5.57 -9.04
N ALA A 75 -4.60 6.26 -8.49
CA ALA A 75 -4.92 6.23 -7.05
C ALA A 75 -5.25 4.82 -6.52
N ASN A 76 -5.67 3.90 -7.39
CA ASN A 76 -5.86 2.49 -7.06
C ASN A 76 -4.59 1.82 -6.51
N LEU A 77 -3.39 2.31 -6.84
CA LEU A 77 -2.12 1.80 -6.30
C LEU A 77 -1.93 2.13 -4.81
N LEU A 78 -2.70 3.09 -4.27
CA LEU A 78 -2.66 3.48 -2.86
C LEU A 78 -3.64 2.66 -2.00
N ASP A 79 -4.48 1.83 -2.61
CA ASP A 79 -5.44 0.99 -1.90
C ASP A 79 -4.71 -0.01 -0.99
N PRO A 80 -4.98 -0.01 0.34
CA PRO A 80 -4.43 -0.99 1.25
C PRO A 80 -4.67 -2.45 0.83
N ALA A 81 -5.78 -2.74 0.14
CA ALA A 81 -6.10 -4.09 -0.33
C ALA A 81 -5.02 -4.68 -1.26
N GLY A 82 -4.29 -3.83 -1.99
CA GLY A 82 -3.16 -4.26 -2.81
C GLY A 82 -2.02 -4.89 -2.00
N ARG A 83 -1.89 -4.51 -0.71
CA ARG A 83 -0.83 -5.03 0.18
C ARG A 83 -1.11 -6.46 0.63
N ASP A 84 -2.37 -6.85 0.77
CA ASP A 84 -2.75 -8.20 1.21
C ASP A 84 -2.30 -9.24 0.19
N VAL A 85 -2.48 -8.97 -1.10
CA VAL A 85 -2.03 -9.84 -2.19
C VAL A 85 -0.51 -9.99 -2.19
N VAL A 86 0.22 -8.89 -2.01
CA VAL A 86 1.70 -8.92 -1.95
C VAL A 86 2.16 -9.71 -0.74
N ALA A 87 1.56 -9.49 0.42
CA ALA A 87 1.88 -10.22 1.65
C ALA A 87 1.62 -11.72 1.49
N ASP A 88 0.51 -12.12 0.86
CA ASP A 88 0.17 -13.53 0.64
C ASP A 88 1.13 -14.22 -0.33
N VAL A 89 1.51 -13.55 -1.42
CA VAL A 89 2.52 -14.04 -2.37
C VAL A 89 3.90 -14.14 -1.71
N LEU A 90 4.26 -13.16 -0.88
CA LEU A 90 5.54 -13.13 -0.16
C LEU A 90 5.62 -14.24 0.89
N ASN A 91 4.60 -14.35 1.75
CA ASN A 91 4.46 -15.46 2.71
C ASN A 91 4.50 -16.80 1.97
N SER A 92 3.80 -16.84 0.84
CA SER A 92 3.83 -17.83 -0.22
C SER A 92 5.23 -18.39 -0.51
N ALA A 93 6.05 -17.47 -1.01
CA ALA A 93 7.40 -17.74 -1.47
C ALA A 93 8.36 -18.09 -0.32
N ILE A 94 8.19 -17.48 0.85
CA ILE A 94 9.02 -17.78 2.05
C ILE A 94 8.78 -19.22 2.49
N LEU A 95 7.51 -19.64 2.59
CA LEU A 95 7.17 -21.01 2.98
C LEU A 95 7.79 -22.02 2.02
N GLU A 96 7.69 -21.80 0.71
CA GLU A 96 8.34 -22.68 -0.26
C GLU A 96 9.86 -22.69 -0.18
N HIS A 97 10.48 -21.53 0.04
CA HIS A 97 11.93 -21.45 0.20
C HIS A 97 12.40 -22.24 1.42
N GLN A 98 11.57 -22.35 2.45
CA GLN A 98 11.80 -23.19 3.64
C GLN A 98 11.39 -24.66 3.45
N GLY A 99 10.93 -25.05 2.25
CA GLY A 99 10.42 -26.39 1.96
C GLY A 99 9.08 -26.71 2.62
N GLN A 100 8.37 -25.68 3.11
CA GLN A 100 7.04 -25.80 3.70
C GLN A 100 5.95 -25.60 2.65
N SER A 101 4.76 -26.06 2.99
CA SER A 101 3.57 -25.88 2.15
C SER A 101 3.11 -24.42 2.15
N ARG A 102 2.87 -23.86 0.96
CA ARG A 102 2.25 -22.52 0.78
C ARG A 102 0.90 -22.37 1.48
N HIS A 103 0.12 -23.44 1.47
CA HIS A 103 -1.20 -23.51 2.07
C HIS A 103 -1.14 -24.18 3.43
N SER A 104 -1.95 -23.70 4.36
CA SER A 104 -2.12 -24.37 5.64
C SER A 104 -2.66 -25.80 5.45
N ALA A 105 -2.37 -26.70 6.39
CA ALA A 105 -2.91 -28.07 6.33
C ALA A 105 -4.45 -28.07 6.28
N LEU A 106 -5.08 -27.14 7.00
CA LEU A 106 -6.54 -26.96 7.01
C LEU A 106 -7.07 -26.55 5.64
N GLU A 107 -6.45 -25.56 5.02
CA GLU A 107 -6.83 -25.06 3.69
C GLU A 107 -6.69 -26.16 2.62
N ARG A 108 -5.63 -26.97 2.70
CA ARG A 108 -5.45 -28.12 1.80
C ARG A 108 -6.56 -29.16 1.99
N ILE A 109 -6.90 -29.51 3.23
CA ILE A 109 -8.00 -30.45 3.52
C ILE A 109 -9.34 -29.88 3.02
N TYR A 110 -9.57 -28.59 3.20
CA TYR A 110 -10.76 -27.91 2.69
C TYR A 110 -10.85 -27.99 1.16
N GLN A 111 -9.78 -27.61 0.45
CA GLN A 111 -9.72 -27.69 -1.01
C GLN A 111 -9.94 -29.13 -1.52
N GLN A 112 -9.29 -30.11 -0.90
CA GLN A 112 -9.48 -31.52 -1.24
C GLN A 112 -10.92 -31.98 -1.00
N SER A 113 -11.52 -31.60 0.13
CA SER A 113 -12.91 -31.94 0.47
C SER A 113 -13.92 -31.30 -0.49
N ALA A 114 -13.69 -30.05 -0.89
CA ALA A 114 -14.52 -29.35 -1.87
C ALA A 114 -14.45 -30.01 -3.25
N VAL A 115 -13.26 -30.42 -3.70
CA VAL A 115 -13.08 -31.16 -4.96
C VAL A 115 -13.73 -32.53 -4.88
N LEU A 116 -13.55 -33.26 -3.77
CA LEU A 116 -14.18 -34.57 -3.56
C LEU A 116 -15.71 -34.48 -3.57
N GLY A 117 -16.29 -33.48 -2.90
CA GLY A 117 -17.75 -33.25 -2.91
C GLY A 117 -18.28 -33.03 -4.32
N ARG A 118 -17.63 -32.17 -5.11
CA ARG A 118 -17.99 -31.94 -6.52
C ARG A 118 -17.83 -33.20 -7.37
N SER A 119 -16.75 -33.95 -7.17
CA SER A 119 -16.50 -35.21 -7.87
C SER A 119 -17.60 -36.25 -7.57
N LEU A 120 -17.98 -36.42 -6.29
CA LEU A 120 -19.05 -37.33 -5.88
C LEU A 120 -20.41 -36.91 -6.44
N ALA A 121 -20.70 -35.60 -6.49
CA ALA A 121 -21.91 -35.08 -7.12
C ALA A 121 -21.96 -35.40 -8.62
N ASN A 122 -20.83 -35.25 -9.33
CA ASN A 122 -20.72 -35.59 -10.76
C ASN A 122 -20.90 -37.08 -11.04
N VAL A 123 -20.52 -37.96 -10.10
CA VAL A 123 -20.74 -39.41 -10.19
C VAL A 123 -22.18 -39.80 -9.82
N GLY A 124 -23.04 -38.82 -9.50
CA GLY A 124 -24.46 -39.05 -9.20
C GLY A 124 -24.73 -39.51 -7.77
N SER A 125 -23.77 -39.33 -6.85
CA SER A 125 -24.00 -39.59 -5.43
C SER A 125 -24.90 -38.49 -4.87
N GLY A 126 -26.20 -38.80 -4.67
CA GLY A 126 -27.16 -37.88 -4.06
C GLY A 126 -26.77 -37.41 -2.65
N ALA A 127 -25.92 -38.19 -1.95
CA ALA A 127 -25.36 -37.82 -0.65
C ALA A 127 -24.42 -36.60 -0.72
N ALA A 128 -23.74 -36.41 -1.85
CA ALA A 128 -22.81 -35.29 -2.05
C ALA A 128 -23.52 -33.92 -2.12
N GLY A 129 -24.81 -33.90 -2.49
CA GLY A 129 -25.62 -32.69 -2.51
C GLY A 129 -25.94 -32.11 -1.12
N PHE A 130 -25.77 -32.90 -0.05
CA PHE A 130 -25.98 -32.43 1.33
C PHE A 130 -24.76 -31.74 1.95
N VAL A 131 -23.57 -31.94 1.37
CA VAL A 131 -22.32 -31.34 1.86
C VAL A 131 -22.10 -30.02 1.13
N ASN A 132 -22.42 -28.90 1.80
CA ASN A 132 -22.13 -27.55 1.31
C ASN A 132 -21.09 -26.88 2.21
N LEU A 133 -19.82 -27.10 1.87
CA LEU A 133 -18.67 -26.57 2.59
C LEU A 133 -18.65 -25.03 2.67
N GLU A 134 -19.18 -24.31 1.67
CA GLU A 134 -19.26 -22.84 1.73
C GLU A 134 -20.27 -22.37 2.77
N ARG A 135 -21.39 -23.09 2.91
CA ARG A 135 -22.42 -22.79 3.92
C ARG A 135 -21.97 -23.13 5.34
N GLU A 136 -21.19 -24.20 5.50
CA GLU A 136 -20.71 -24.66 6.81
C GLU A 136 -19.53 -23.87 7.35
N TRP A 137 -18.74 -23.23 6.48
CA TRP A 137 -17.63 -22.38 6.88
C TRP A 137 -18.04 -20.95 7.27
N ALA A 138 -19.13 -20.44 6.67
CA ALA A 138 -19.64 -19.10 6.92
C ALA A 138 -20.56 -18.99 8.16
N ALA A 139 -20.75 -20.10 8.90
CA ALA A 139 -21.58 -20.20 10.10
C ALA A 139 -20.72 -20.36 11.36
#